data_AF-A0A7V9CXI6-F1
#
_entry.id   AF-A0A7V9CXI6-F1
#
_cell.length_a   1.000
_cell.length_b   1.000
_cell.length_c   1.000
_cell.angle_alpha   90.00
_cell.angle_beta   90.00
_cell.angle_gamma   90.00
#
_symmetry.space_group_name_H-M   'P 1'
#
loop_
_entity.id
_entity.type
_entity.pdbx_description
1 polymer ?
#
loop_
_entity_poly.entity_id
_entity_poly.type
_entity_poly.pdbx_seq_one_letter_code
_entity_poly.pdbx_strand_id
1 'polypeptide(L)' 'MSAAGKGEWARGVRLAAAGKALWESIGSTIEVPFWDALLERYIGAARERLGAEADAVWAEGYAMPFEDAVTLALGSG' A
#
# COMPACT_ATOMS: atom_id res chain seq x y z
N MET A 1 1.05 6.04 -0.71
CA MET A 1 0.58 7.26 -0.01
C MET A 1 -0.10 8.28 -0.93
N SER A 2 0.48 8.69 -2.06
CA SER A 2 -0.16 9.69 -2.95
C SER A 2 -1.59 9.30 -3.39
N ALA A 3 -1.80 8.06 -3.85
CA ALA A 3 -3.14 7.56 -4.22
C ALA A 3 -4.13 7.61 -3.03
N ALA A 4 -3.72 7.13 -1.85
CA ALA A 4 -4.52 7.24 -0.63
C ALA A 4 -4.86 8.70 -0.30
N GLY A 5 -3.89 9.62 -0.37
CA GLY A 5 -4.12 11.05 -0.13
C GLY A 5 -5.11 11.71 -1.11
N LYS A 6 -5.32 11.13 -2.30
CA LYS A 6 -6.31 11.57 -3.30
C LYS A 6 -7.70 10.95 -3.11
N GLY A 7 -7.87 10.08 -2.12
CA GLY A 7 -9.11 9.35 -1.90
C GLY A 7 -9.22 8.03 -2.65
N GLU A 8 -8.17 7.61 -3.35
CA GLU A 8 -8.10 6.30 -4.01
C GLU A 8 -7.67 5.23 -2.98
N TRP A 9 -8.50 5.03 -1.95
CA TRP A 9 -8.15 4.28 -0.75
C TRP A 9 -7.65 2.87 -1.07
N ALA A 10 -8.42 2.10 -1.85
CA ALA A 10 -8.07 0.73 -2.20
C ALA A 10 -6.76 0.65 -2.99
N ARG A 11 -6.56 1.54 -3.97
CA ARG A 11 -5.31 1.61 -4.74
C ARG A 11 -4.13 1.97 -3.85
N GLY A 12 -4.31 2.92 -2.94
CA GLY A 12 -3.30 3.31 -1.96
C GLY A 12 -2.88 2.16 -1.05
N VAL A 13 -3.85 1.38 -0.54
CA VAL A 13 -3.60 0.21 0.32
C VAL A 13 -2.92 -0.91 -0.46
N ARG A 14 -3.36 -1.23 -1.68
CA ARG A 14 -2.70 -2.25 -2.52
C ARG A 14 -1.24 -1.92 -2.78
N LEU A 15 -0.95 -0.68 -3.17
CA LEU A 15 0.43 -0.23 -3.44
C LEU A 15 1.31 -0.24 -2.18
N ALA A 16 0.75 0.08 -1.01
CA ALA A 16 1.48 0.00 0.25
C ALA A 16 1.82 -1.46 0.62
N ALA A 17 0.87 -2.38 0.45
CA ALA A 17 1.07 -3.80 0.69
C ALA A 17 2.09 -4.41 -0.28
N ALA A 18 2.01 -4.08 -1.58
CA ALA A 18 2.99 -4.51 -2.58
C ALA A 18 4.40 -3.99 -2.26
N GLY A 19 4.52 -2.73 -1.85
CA GLY A 19 5.79 -2.16 -1.41
C GLY A 19 6.37 -2.89 -0.20
N LYS A 20 5.53 -3.22 0.79
CA LYS A 20 5.96 -4.02 1.95
C LYS A 20 6.47 -5.39 1.54
N ALA A 21 5.71 -6.11 0.71
CA ALA A 21 6.09 -7.43 0.21
C ALA A 21 7.44 -7.39 -0.53
N LEU A 22 7.68 -6.36 -1.33
CA LEU A 22 8.96 -6.16 -2.01
C LEU A 22 10.12 -6.01 -1.03
N TRP A 23 10.00 -5.13 -0.03
CA TRP A 23 11.05 -4.93 0.98
C TRP A 23 11.38 -6.24 1.70
N GLU A 24 10.35 -6.96 2.15
CA GLU A 24 10.53 -8.23 2.84
C GLU A 24 11.17 -9.30 1.92
N SER A 25 10.80 -9.33 0.63
CA SER A 25 11.37 -10.29 -0.33
C SER A 25 12.88 -10.13 -0.56
N ILE A 26 13.41 -8.91 -0.38
CA ILE A 26 14.85 -8.63 -0.48
C ILE A 26 15.55 -8.66 0.90
N GLY A 27 14.87 -9.17 1.93
CA GLY A 27 15.42 -9.28 3.29
C GLY A 27 15.58 -7.95 4.01
N SER A 28 14.81 -6.92 3.61
CA SER A 28 14.89 -5.58 4.15
C SER A 28 13.59 -5.19 4.84
N THR A 29 13.71 -4.40 5.89
CA THR A 29 12.59 -3.72 6.54
C THR A 29 12.91 -2.24 6.67
N ILE A 30 11.90 -1.38 6.57
CA ILE A 30 12.05 0.06 6.83
C ILE A 30 11.39 0.33 8.16
N GLU A 31 12.20 0.68 9.15
CA GLU A 31 11.74 1.12 10.46
C GLU A 31 12.30 2.52 10.70
N VAL A 32 11.52 3.52 10.28
CA VAL A 32 11.88 4.92 10.43
C VAL A 32 10.66 5.62 11.01
N PRO A 33 10.72 6.16 12.24
CA PRO A 33 9.52 6.66 12.93
C PRO A 33 8.71 7.71 12.13
N PHE A 34 9.41 8.58 11.40
CA PHE A 34 8.78 9.54 10.50
C PHE A 34 8.02 8.86 9.35
N TRP A 35 8.61 7.81 8.77
CA TRP A 35 8.00 7.04 7.70
C TRP A 35 6.79 6.24 8.21
N ASP A 36 6.90 5.64 9.38
CA ASP A 36 5.81 4.89 10.00
C ASP A 36 4.63 5.82 10.31
N ALA A 37 4.89 7.02 10.84
CA ALA A 37 3.87 8.03 11.06
C ALA A 37 3.18 8.48 9.75
N LEU A 38 3.93 8.58 8.66
CA LEU A 38 3.37 8.87 7.33
C LEU A 38 2.51 7.72 6.81
N LEU A 39 2.98 6.48 6.95
CA LEU A 39 2.21 5.29 6.57
C LEU A 39 0.91 5.21 7.36
N GLU A 40 0.95 5.40 8.67
CA GLU A 40 -0.26 5.38 9.50
C GLU A 40 -1.24 6.48 9.08
N ARG A 41 -0.75 7.71 8.91
CA ARG A 41 -1.58 8.85 8.51
C ARG A 41 -2.35 8.63 7.21
N TYR A 42 -1.72 8.00 6.21
CA TYR A 42 -2.34 7.87 4.88
C TYR A 42 -2.90 6.47 4.61
N ILE A 43 -2.15 5.42 4.95
CA ILE A 43 -2.54 4.03 4.71
C ILE A 43 -3.41 3.52 5.85
N GLY A 44 -3.10 3.84 7.10
CA GLY A 44 -3.98 3.55 8.25
C GLY A 44 -5.36 4.17 8.04
N ALA A 45 -5.41 5.47 7.77
CA ALA A 45 -6.67 6.16 7.43
C ALA A 45 -7.38 5.55 6.19
N ALA A 46 -6.65 5.14 5.15
CA ALA A 46 -7.26 4.47 4.00
C ALA A 46 -7.86 3.10 4.37
N ARG A 47 -7.21 2.33 5.25
CA ARG A 47 -7.76 1.07 5.78
C ARG A 47 -9.00 1.32 6.61
N GLU A 48 -9.02 2.34 7.47
CA GLU A 48 -10.22 2.71 8.22
C GLU A 48 -11.41 3.05 7.29
N ARG A 49 -11.15 3.76 6.19
CA ARG A 49 -12.20 4.09 5.19
C ARG A 49 -12.71 2.88 4.42
N LEU A 50 -11.88 1.86 4.21
CA LEU A 50 -12.28 0.60 3.56
C LEU A 50 -13.03 -0.33 4.52
N GLY A 51 -12.83 -0.18 5.83
CA GLY A 51 -13.49 -1.00 6.84
C GLY A 51 -13.21 -2.49 6.63
N ALA A 52 -14.26 -3.30 6.50
CA ALA A 52 -14.15 -4.75 6.36
C ALA A 52 -13.38 -5.21 5.11
N GLU A 53 -13.28 -4.38 4.07
CA GLU A 53 -12.55 -4.73 2.84
C GLU A 53 -11.03 -4.51 2.98
N ALA A 54 -10.58 -3.81 4.01
CA ALA A 54 -9.18 -3.39 4.14
C ALA A 54 -8.20 -4.56 4.10
N ASP A 55 -8.52 -5.67 4.77
CA ASP A 55 -7.63 -6.84 4.85
C ASP A 55 -7.60 -7.62 3.53
N ALA A 56 -8.73 -7.70 2.82
CA ALA A 56 -8.77 -8.30 1.50
C ALA A 56 -7.94 -7.49 0.49
N VAL A 57 -8.12 -6.17 0.46
CA VAL A 57 -7.35 -5.25 -0.38
C VAL A 57 -5.86 -5.28 -0.03
N TRP A 58 -5.52 -5.41 1.25
CA TRP A 58 -4.14 -5.59 1.69
C TRP A 58 -3.55 -6.90 1.16
N ALA A 59 -4.27 -8.02 1.33
CA ALA A 59 -3.83 -9.32 0.85
C ALA A 59 -3.63 -9.34 -0.68
N GLU A 60 -4.56 -8.73 -1.44
CA GLU A 60 -4.43 -8.55 -2.88
C GLU A 60 -3.15 -7.80 -3.26
N GLY A 61 -2.88 -6.66 -2.59
CA GLY A 61 -1.66 -5.89 -2.85
C GLY A 61 -0.39 -6.63 -2.45
N TYR A 62 -0.43 -7.36 -1.33
CA TYR A 62 0.72 -8.12 -0.83
C TYR A 62 1.10 -9.28 -1.76
N ALA A 63 0.11 -9.91 -2.39
CA ALA A 63 0.33 -10.98 -3.37
C ALA A 63 0.63 -10.47 -4.79
N MET A 64 0.62 -9.15 -5.01
CA MET A 64 0.77 -8.55 -6.34
C MET A 64 2.23 -8.63 -6.82
N PRO A 65 2.48 -9.10 -8.06
CA PRO A 65 3.80 -9.00 -8.68
C PRO A 65 4.28 -7.55 -8.78
N PHE A 66 5.58 -7.33 -8.67
CA PHE A 66 6.15 -5.98 -8.67
C PHE A 66 5.79 -5.18 -9.94
N GLU A 67 5.83 -5.81 -11.12
CA GLU A 67 5.49 -5.16 -12.40
C GLU A 67 4.02 -4.70 -12.45
N ASP A 68 3.12 -5.49 -11.88
CA ASP A 68 1.69 -5.13 -11.78
C ASP A 68 1.50 -3.98 -10.79
N ALA A 69 2.27 -3.95 -9.70
CA ALA A 69 2.25 -2.84 -8.74
C ALA A 69 2.77 -1.55 -9.37
N VAL A 70 3.82 -1.61 -10.20
CA VAL A 70 4.30 -0.46 -10.98
C VAL A 70 3.24 0.03 -11.96
N THR A 71 2.60 -0.89 -12.70
CA THR A 71 1.51 -0.56 -13.63
C THR A 71 0.34 0.12 -12.91
N LEU A 72 -0.08 -0.45 -11.77
CA LEU A 72 -1.09 0.12 -10.90
C LEU A 72 -0.67 1.51 -10.37
N ALA A 73 0.61 1.73 -10.06
CA ALA A 73 1.11 3.02 -9.59
C ALA A 73 1.08 4.10 -10.69
N LEU A 74 1.40 3.72 -11.92
CA LEU A 74 1.41 4.65 -13.06
C LEU A 74 0.00 4.96 -13.59
N GLY A 75 -0.99 4.12 -13.29
CA GLY A 75 -2.38 4.34 -13.71
C GLY A 75 -2.57 4.15 -15.22
N SER A 76 -1.68 3.40 -15.86
CA SER A 76 -1.76 3.07 -17.28
C SER A 76 -2.60 1.80 -17.45
N GLY A 77 -3.86 2.00 -17.83
CA GLY A 77 -4.71 1.03 -18.51
C GLY A 77 -5.14 1.63 -19.84
#